data_AF-A0A3N5JQJ2-F1
#
_entry.id   AF-A0A3N5JQJ2-F1
#
_cell.length_a   1.000
_cell.length_b   1.000
_cell.length_c   1.000
_cell.angle_alpha   90.00
_cell.angle_beta   90.00
_cell.angle_gamma   90.00
#
_symmetry.space_group_name_H-M   'P 1'
#
loop_
_entity.id
_entity.type
_entity.pdbx_description
1 polymer ?
#
loop_
_entity_poly.entity_id
_entity_poly.type
_entity_poly.pdbx_seq_one_letter_code
_entity_poly.pdbx_strand_id
1 'polypeptide(L)'
;DDEHAMVRIDMSEYMERHAVSRLIGAPPGYVGYEEGGQLTEAVRRRPYSVILMDEIEKAHPEVFNILLQLLDDGRLTDNQGRTVNFNNTLVIMTSNIGGQYIMEQSQRIDEENHVRIHEEITQHVRTALKQHFRPEFLNRVDDLIVFHALGREELKQIVKLQLRHVEKLLAEKQLSLDITTEAEQYLADQGYDPAFGARPLKRLIQKQVINPLSLHILEGRYHAGDIVHVVKGENSLDFK
;
A
#
# COMPACT_ATOMS: atom_id res chain seq x y z
N ASP A 1 -13.38 1.72 -12.62
CA ASP A 1 -12.29 1.16 -11.79
C ASP A 1 -11.95 -0.23 -12.28
N ASP A 2 -10.90 -0.36 -13.08
CA ASP A 2 -10.31 -1.64 -13.49
C ASP A 2 -9.08 -1.88 -12.60
N GLU A 3 -9.18 -2.83 -11.64
CA GLU A 3 -8.05 -3.19 -10.75
C GLU A 3 -6.81 -3.67 -11.55
N HIS A 4 -6.99 -4.10 -12.79
CA HIS A 4 -5.90 -4.47 -13.71
C HIS A 4 -5.25 -3.27 -14.40
N ALA A 5 -5.63 -2.03 -14.08
CA ALA A 5 -4.98 -0.81 -14.56
C ALA A 5 -3.78 -0.38 -13.71
N MET A 6 -3.42 -1.14 -12.66
CA MET A 6 -2.25 -0.87 -11.83
C MET A 6 -1.12 -1.86 -12.08
N VAL A 7 0.07 -1.35 -12.39
CA VAL A 7 1.33 -2.07 -12.46
C VAL A 7 2.09 -1.84 -11.17
N ARG A 8 2.11 -2.84 -10.27
CA ARG A 8 2.88 -2.76 -9.02
C ARG A 8 4.23 -3.45 -9.18
N ILE A 9 5.28 -2.77 -8.76
CA ILE A 9 6.66 -3.25 -8.79
C ILE A 9 7.29 -3.01 -7.43
N ASP A 10 7.74 -4.08 -6.77
CA ASP A 10 8.46 -4.01 -5.50
C ASP A 10 9.95 -3.79 -5.77
N MET A 11 10.49 -2.64 -5.35
CA MET A 11 11.88 -2.26 -5.59
C MET A 11 12.88 -3.06 -4.77
N SER A 12 12.44 -3.78 -3.73
CA SER A 12 13.26 -4.75 -3.00
C SER A 12 13.66 -5.95 -3.88
N GLU A 13 12.90 -6.26 -4.92
CA GLU A 13 13.31 -7.26 -5.92
C GLU A 13 14.42 -6.77 -6.87
N TYR A 14 14.72 -5.47 -6.85
CA TYR A 14 15.65 -4.81 -7.77
C TYR A 14 16.88 -4.24 -7.05
N MET A 15 17.20 -4.78 -5.86
CA MET A 15 18.38 -4.43 -5.08
C MET A 15 19.70 -4.79 -5.80
N GLU A 16 19.66 -5.84 -6.62
CA GLU A 16 20.82 -6.37 -7.33
C GLU A 16 20.89 -5.88 -8.76
N ARG A 17 22.10 -5.59 -9.24
CA ARG A 17 22.35 -5.05 -10.59
C ARG A 17 21.73 -5.88 -11.71
N HIS A 18 21.81 -7.21 -11.62
CA HIS A 18 21.29 -8.11 -12.66
C HIS A 18 19.76 -8.10 -12.72
N ALA A 19 19.08 -7.85 -11.59
CA ALA A 19 17.62 -7.80 -11.52
C ALA A 19 17.06 -6.59 -12.27
N VAL A 20 17.82 -5.49 -12.40
CA VAL A 20 17.43 -4.26 -13.12
C VAL A 20 17.00 -4.55 -14.56
N SER A 21 17.66 -5.51 -15.21
CA SER A 21 17.30 -5.93 -16.58
C SER A 21 15.87 -6.45 -16.68
N ARG A 22 15.27 -7.02 -15.61
CA ARG A 22 13.88 -7.48 -15.63
C ARG A 22 12.87 -6.35 -15.86
N LEU A 23 13.19 -5.09 -15.51
CA LEU A 23 12.30 -3.95 -15.77
C LEU A 23 12.14 -3.66 -17.26
N ILE A 24 13.24 -3.77 -18.02
CA ILE A 24 13.34 -3.35 -19.44
C ILE A 24 13.65 -4.51 -20.40
N GLY A 25 13.67 -5.74 -19.90
CA GLY A 25 13.96 -6.96 -20.65
C GLY A 25 15.44 -7.34 -20.55
N ALA A 26 15.74 -8.63 -20.73
CA ALA A 26 17.13 -9.08 -20.77
C ALA A 26 17.87 -8.50 -21.99
N PRO A 27 19.22 -8.39 -21.97
CA PRO A 27 19.98 -8.01 -23.16
C PRO A 27 19.95 -9.12 -24.23
N PRO A 28 20.26 -8.80 -25.51
CA PRO A 28 20.41 -9.80 -26.56
C PRO A 28 21.40 -10.91 -26.16
N GLY A 29 20.97 -12.17 -26.27
CA GLY A 29 21.78 -13.35 -25.95
C GLY A 29 21.60 -13.90 -24.52
N TYR A 30 20.73 -13.32 -23.70
CA TYR A 30 20.38 -13.83 -22.37
C TYR A 30 19.00 -14.53 -22.36
N VAL A 31 18.80 -15.46 -21.41
CA VAL A 31 17.51 -16.11 -21.19
C VAL A 31 16.47 -15.04 -20.80
N GLY A 32 15.27 -15.09 -21.39
CA GLY A 32 14.22 -14.10 -21.19
C GLY A 32 14.32 -12.87 -22.11
N TYR A 33 15.25 -12.86 -23.07
CA TYR A 33 15.35 -11.78 -24.06
C TYR A 33 14.02 -11.55 -24.80
N GLU A 34 13.29 -12.60 -25.18
CA GLU A 34 12.05 -12.48 -25.97
C GLU A 34 10.83 -12.02 -25.15
N GLU A 35 10.88 -12.09 -23.81
CA GLU A 35 9.73 -11.81 -22.94
C GLU A 35 9.50 -10.30 -22.72
N GLY A 36 10.45 -9.45 -23.10
CA GLY A 36 10.41 -8.01 -22.86
C GLY A 36 10.59 -7.64 -21.38
N GLY A 37 10.48 -6.35 -21.06
CA GLY A 37 10.58 -5.87 -19.69
C GLY A 37 9.26 -5.91 -18.96
N GLN A 38 9.27 -6.22 -17.66
CA GLN A 38 8.07 -6.21 -16.82
C GLN A 38 7.35 -4.85 -16.90
N LEU A 39 8.11 -3.74 -16.86
CA LEU A 39 7.54 -2.40 -16.92
C LEU A 39 7.15 -2.02 -18.35
N THR A 40 8.05 -2.24 -19.32
CA THR A 40 7.83 -1.83 -20.71
C THR A 40 6.69 -2.60 -21.36
N GLU A 41 6.58 -3.91 -21.15
CA GLU A 41 5.49 -4.71 -21.72
C GLU A 41 4.14 -4.42 -21.05
N ALA A 42 4.11 -4.17 -19.74
CA ALA A 42 2.87 -3.84 -19.04
C ALA A 42 2.26 -2.54 -19.60
N VAL A 43 3.07 -1.49 -19.74
CA VAL A 43 2.60 -0.20 -20.27
C VAL A 43 2.36 -0.26 -21.78
N ARG A 44 3.14 -1.03 -22.55
CA ARG A 44 2.88 -1.24 -23.97
C ARG A 44 1.51 -1.88 -24.21
N ARG A 45 1.09 -2.81 -23.34
CA ARG A 45 -0.25 -3.45 -23.42
C ARG A 45 -1.35 -2.52 -22.93
N ARG A 46 -1.08 -1.69 -21.93
CA ARG A 46 -2.04 -0.74 -21.34
C ARG A 46 -1.36 0.60 -21.07
N PRO A 47 -1.38 1.54 -22.05
CA PRO A 47 -0.71 2.83 -21.90
C PRO A 47 -1.33 3.74 -20.83
N TYR A 48 -2.60 3.53 -20.50
CA TYR A 48 -3.31 4.21 -19.41
C TYR A 48 -3.25 3.33 -18.17
N SER A 49 -2.27 3.59 -17.32
CA SER A 49 -2.02 2.77 -16.12
C SER A 49 -1.43 3.58 -14.98
N VAL A 50 -1.71 3.13 -13.76
CA VAL A 50 -0.98 3.58 -12.56
C VAL A 50 0.21 2.65 -12.38
N ILE A 51 1.40 3.21 -12.22
CA ILE A 51 2.64 2.48 -11.94
C ILE A 51 3.00 2.74 -10.48
N LEU A 52 2.94 1.71 -9.64
CA LEU A 52 3.30 1.78 -8.23
C LEU A 52 4.68 1.14 -8.02
N MET A 53 5.68 1.95 -7.73
CA MET A 53 7.03 1.53 -7.34
C MET A 53 7.12 1.54 -5.81
N ASP A 54 7.07 0.36 -5.20
CA ASP A 54 7.07 0.22 -3.75
C ASP A 54 8.50 0.18 -3.20
N GLU A 55 8.77 0.83 -2.06
CA GLU A 55 10.07 0.83 -1.36
C GLU A 55 11.26 1.32 -2.24
N ILE A 56 11.07 2.45 -2.92
CA ILE A 56 12.01 2.98 -3.92
C ILE A 56 13.44 3.20 -3.41
N GLU A 57 13.63 3.38 -2.10
CA GLU A 57 14.95 3.50 -1.48
C GLU A 57 15.79 2.22 -1.53
N LYS A 58 15.17 1.05 -1.77
CA LYS A 58 15.84 -0.26 -1.80
C LYS A 58 16.41 -0.58 -3.18
N ALA A 59 15.91 0.04 -4.23
CA ALA A 59 16.36 -0.22 -5.60
C ALA A 59 17.86 0.02 -5.79
N HIS A 60 18.47 -0.80 -6.66
CA HIS A 60 19.83 -0.58 -7.13
C HIS A 60 19.94 0.79 -7.85
N PRO A 61 21.07 1.52 -7.72
CA PRO A 61 21.23 2.84 -8.34
C PRO A 61 20.97 2.91 -9.86
N GLU A 62 21.20 1.82 -10.60
CA GLU A 62 20.92 1.76 -12.04
C GLU A 62 19.42 1.84 -12.38
N VAL A 63 18.52 1.49 -11.44
CA VAL A 63 17.08 1.68 -11.63
C VAL A 63 16.75 3.16 -11.78
N PHE A 64 17.40 4.05 -11.03
CA PHE A 64 17.11 5.49 -11.11
C PHE A 64 17.50 6.08 -12.47
N ASN A 65 18.50 5.54 -13.16
CA ASN A 65 18.86 5.99 -14.51
C ASN A 65 17.73 5.69 -15.51
N ILE A 66 17.11 4.51 -15.38
CA ILE A 66 15.94 4.10 -16.17
C ILE A 66 14.74 4.99 -15.84
N LEU A 67 14.51 5.24 -14.54
CA LEU A 67 13.40 6.08 -14.10
C LEU A 67 13.57 7.54 -14.51
N LEU A 68 14.79 8.08 -14.52
CA LEU A 68 15.07 9.44 -15.03
C LEU A 68 14.63 9.59 -16.48
N GLN A 69 14.94 8.61 -17.34
CA GLN A 69 14.49 8.64 -18.73
C GLN A 69 12.95 8.63 -18.82
N LEU A 70 12.31 7.79 -18.01
CA LEU A 70 10.86 7.70 -17.94
C LEU A 70 10.23 9.03 -17.49
N LEU A 71 10.73 9.62 -16.40
CA LEU A 71 10.17 10.84 -15.80
C LEU A 71 10.50 12.10 -16.63
N ASP A 72 11.62 12.12 -17.36
CA ASP A 72 12.04 13.25 -18.19
C ASP A 72 11.30 13.26 -19.55
N ASP A 73 11.41 12.15 -20.28
CA ASP A 73 10.96 12.09 -21.67
C ASP A 73 9.56 11.49 -21.82
N GLY A 74 8.99 10.95 -20.73
CA GLY A 74 7.76 10.18 -20.77
C GLY A 74 7.89 8.95 -21.65
N ARG A 75 9.11 8.43 -21.84
CA ARG A 75 9.42 7.31 -22.73
C ARG A 75 10.51 6.45 -22.14
N LEU A 76 10.45 5.16 -22.47
CA LEU A 76 11.50 4.22 -22.11
C LEU A 76 11.79 3.29 -23.28
N THR A 77 13.07 3.09 -23.59
CA THR A 77 13.49 2.15 -24.63
C THR A 77 13.95 0.85 -23.97
N ASP A 78 13.36 -0.26 -24.37
CA ASP A 78 13.70 -1.58 -23.86
C ASP A 78 15.00 -2.11 -24.48
N ASN A 79 15.51 -3.24 -23.97
CA ASN A 79 16.74 -3.85 -24.48
C ASN A 79 16.59 -4.50 -25.87
N GLN A 80 15.38 -4.53 -26.44
CA GLN A 80 15.12 -4.92 -27.83
C GLN A 80 15.08 -3.70 -28.76
N GLY A 81 15.27 -2.48 -28.24
CA GLY A 81 15.22 -1.23 -29.00
C GLY A 81 13.80 -0.70 -29.22
N ARG A 82 12.78 -1.24 -28.54
CA ARG A 82 11.40 -0.76 -28.64
C ARG A 82 11.20 0.39 -27.66
N THR A 83 10.72 1.52 -28.15
CA THR A 83 10.36 2.67 -27.30
C THR A 83 8.88 2.59 -26.89
N VAL A 84 8.63 2.61 -25.59
CA VAL A 84 7.30 2.63 -24.97
C VAL A 84 7.01 4.03 -24.43
N ASN A 85 5.76 4.47 -24.59
CA ASN A 85 5.30 5.80 -24.17
C ASN A 85 4.56 5.72 -22.82
N PHE A 86 4.98 6.56 -21.88
CA PHE A 86 4.50 6.67 -20.50
C PHE A 86 3.73 7.98 -20.23
N ASN A 87 3.50 8.83 -21.23
CA ASN A 87 2.79 10.12 -21.07
C ASN A 87 1.36 10.00 -20.50
N ASN A 88 0.76 8.81 -20.57
CA ASN A 88 -0.58 8.53 -20.06
C ASN A 88 -0.55 7.68 -18.77
N THR A 89 0.60 7.62 -18.10
CA THR A 89 0.78 6.85 -16.87
C THR A 89 0.92 7.77 -15.66
N LEU A 90 0.37 7.34 -14.53
CA LEU A 90 0.61 7.97 -13.23
C LEU A 90 1.66 7.14 -12.48
N VAL A 91 2.83 7.71 -12.23
CA VAL A 91 3.89 7.03 -11.47
C VAL A 91 3.80 7.42 -10.01
N ILE A 92 3.60 6.43 -9.13
CA ILE A 92 3.58 6.58 -7.68
C ILE A 92 4.78 5.82 -7.14
N MET A 93 5.59 6.50 -6.32
CA MET A 93 6.73 5.89 -5.64
C MET A 93 6.51 5.98 -4.15
N THR A 94 6.60 4.86 -3.44
CA THR A 94 6.54 4.84 -1.97
C THR A 94 7.94 4.77 -1.40
N SER A 95 8.14 5.35 -0.22
CA SER A 95 9.39 5.23 0.50
C SER A 95 9.17 5.22 2.00
N ASN A 96 9.99 4.47 2.73
CA ASN A 96 10.01 4.51 4.19
C ASN A 96 11.02 5.53 4.77
N ILE A 97 11.68 6.33 3.92
CA ILE A 97 12.64 7.35 4.36
C ILE A 97 11.94 8.39 5.24
N GLY A 98 12.53 8.67 6.40
CA GLY A 98 11.95 9.57 7.39
C GLY A 98 10.82 8.96 8.22
N GLY A 99 10.50 7.66 8.04
CA GLY A 99 9.41 6.98 8.72
C GLY A 99 9.44 7.10 10.24
N GLN A 100 10.61 6.95 10.87
CA GLN A 100 10.74 7.11 12.33
C GLN A 100 10.40 8.53 12.79
N TYR A 101 10.90 9.56 12.09
CA TYR A 101 10.63 10.95 12.44
C TYR A 101 9.15 11.31 12.23
N ILE A 102 8.57 10.86 11.11
CA ILE A 102 7.13 10.98 10.83
C ILE A 102 6.35 10.40 12.01
N MET A 103 6.70 9.20 12.47
CA MET A 103 6.00 8.50 13.53
C MET A 103 6.07 9.24 14.88
N GLU A 104 7.26 9.69 15.26
CA GLU A 104 7.48 10.44 16.51
C GLU A 104 6.76 11.80 16.50
N GLN A 105 6.82 12.55 15.40
CA GLN A 105 6.17 13.87 15.33
C GLN A 105 4.65 13.76 15.14
N SER A 106 4.16 12.75 14.43
CA SER A 106 2.71 12.56 14.22
C SER A 106 1.96 12.34 15.53
N GLN A 107 2.59 11.75 16.55
CA GLN A 107 2.00 11.58 17.88
C GLN A 107 1.77 12.90 18.64
N ARG A 108 2.41 13.99 18.18
CA ARG A 108 2.30 15.32 18.79
C ARG A 108 1.27 16.20 18.07
N ILE A 109 0.64 15.69 17.03
CA ILE A 109 -0.36 16.42 16.24
C ILE A 109 -1.63 16.60 17.08
N ASP A 110 -2.08 17.84 17.18
CA ASP A 110 -3.38 18.26 17.67
C ASP A 110 -4.03 19.22 16.65
N GLU A 111 -5.28 19.62 16.89
CA GLU A 111 -6.04 20.49 15.98
C GLU A 111 -5.36 21.85 15.76
N GLU A 112 -4.65 22.38 16.76
CA GLU A 112 -4.04 23.70 16.72
C GLU A 112 -2.67 23.68 16.01
N ASN A 113 -1.94 22.58 16.13
CA ASN A 113 -0.55 22.48 15.68
C ASN A 113 -0.36 21.66 14.39
N HIS A 114 -1.42 21.05 13.86
CA HIS A 114 -1.38 20.14 12.70
C HIS A 114 -0.58 20.71 11.51
N VAL A 115 -0.86 21.95 11.10
CA VAL A 115 -0.20 22.58 9.95
C VAL A 115 1.30 22.74 10.21
N ARG A 116 1.68 23.25 11.39
CA ARG A 116 3.07 23.46 11.78
C ARG A 116 3.84 22.14 11.81
N ILE A 117 3.27 21.10 12.43
CA ILE A 117 3.93 19.79 12.51
C ILE A 117 4.04 19.14 11.12
N HIS A 118 3.01 19.24 10.28
CA HIS A 118 3.08 18.74 8.91
C HIS A 118 4.21 19.40 8.12
N GLU A 119 4.40 20.71 8.25
CA GLU A 119 5.53 21.42 7.64
C GLU A 119 6.89 20.94 8.17
N GLU A 120 7.03 20.79 9.50
CA GLU A 120 8.25 20.28 10.15
C GLU A 120 8.61 18.87 9.64
N ILE A 121 7.63 17.96 9.60
CA ILE A 121 7.80 16.61 9.03
C ILE A 121 8.21 16.69 7.57
N THR A 122 7.52 17.50 6.77
CA THR A 122 7.79 17.61 5.34
C THR A 122 9.20 18.13 5.06
N GLN A 123 9.69 19.12 5.82
CA GLN A 123 11.07 19.60 5.68
C GLN A 123 12.10 18.53 6.08
N HIS A 124 11.83 17.78 7.15
CA HIS A 124 12.72 16.70 7.57
C HIS A 124 12.78 15.58 6.52
N VAL A 125 11.63 15.14 6.00
CA VAL A 125 11.55 14.13 4.94
C VAL A 125 12.26 14.62 3.68
N ARG A 126 12.06 15.87 3.25
CA ARG A 126 12.79 16.45 2.11
C ARG A 126 14.30 16.44 2.32
N THR A 127 14.77 16.71 3.54
CA THR A 127 16.20 16.66 3.87
C THR A 127 16.74 15.25 3.79
N ALA A 128 16.03 14.27 4.36
CA ALA A 128 16.41 12.87 4.31
C ALA A 128 16.42 12.32 2.87
N LEU A 129 15.42 12.68 2.06
CA LEU A 129 15.37 12.31 0.64
C LEU A 129 16.57 12.86 -0.13
N LYS A 130 16.98 14.12 0.10
CA LYS A 130 18.17 14.71 -0.54
C LYS A 130 19.50 14.07 -0.13
N GLN A 131 19.55 13.42 1.02
CA GLN A 131 20.73 12.67 1.47
C GLN A 131 20.82 11.31 0.79
N HIS A 132 19.67 10.69 0.48
CA HIS A 132 19.62 9.35 -0.11
C HIS A 132 19.58 9.38 -1.64
N PHE A 133 18.76 10.24 -2.23
CA PHE A 133 18.58 10.38 -3.67
C PHE A 133 19.33 11.58 -4.22
N ARG A 134 19.72 11.47 -5.49
CA ARG A 134 20.39 12.55 -6.19
C ARG A 134 19.40 13.67 -6.55
N PRO A 135 19.83 14.94 -6.56
CA PRO A 135 18.96 16.07 -6.89
C PRO A 135 18.30 15.93 -8.27
N GLU A 136 19.00 15.38 -9.26
CA GLU A 136 18.43 15.18 -10.61
C GLU A 136 17.17 14.32 -10.59
N PHE A 137 17.09 13.31 -9.73
CA PHE A 137 15.92 12.44 -9.62
C PHE A 137 14.78 13.14 -8.88
N LEU A 138 15.09 13.78 -7.75
CA LEU A 138 14.06 14.48 -6.96
C LEU A 138 13.42 15.64 -7.70
N ASN A 139 14.17 16.32 -8.57
CA ASN A 139 13.66 17.42 -9.39
C ASN A 139 12.67 16.96 -10.48
N ARG A 140 12.50 15.64 -10.68
CA ARG A 140 11.55 15.05 -11.64
C ARG A 140 10.30 14.47 -10.97
N VAL A 141 10.23 14.57 -9.64
CA VAL A 141 9.04 14.22 -8.89
C VAL A 141 8.17 15.48 -8.82
N ASP A 142 6.97 15.41 -9.38
CA ASP A 142 6.05 16.55 -9.43
C ASP A 142 5.61 16.97 -8.02
N ASP A 143 5.19 16.01 -7.20
CA ASP A 143 4.66 16.24 -5.86
C ASP A 143 5.22 15.24 -4.83
N LEU A 144 5.53 15.75 -3.64
CA LEU A 144 5.90 14.93 -2.48
C LEU A 144 4.72 14.87 -1.51
N ILE A 145 4.13 13.68 -1.36
CA ILE A 145 3.04 13.43 -0.42
C ILE A 145 3.60 12.77 0.85
N VAL A 146 3.42 13.42 1.99
CA VAL A 146 3.85 12.92 3.29
C VAL A 146 2.63 12.39 4.05
N PHE A 147 2.67 11.10 4.40
CA PHE A 147 1.65 10.47 5.22
C PHE A 147 2.00 10.59 6.70
N HIS A 148 1.01 10.91 7.53
CA HIS A 148 1.16 10.89 8.99
C HIS A 148 0.94 9.49 9.55
N ALA A 149 1.43 9.26 10.77
CA ALA A 149 1.05 8.05 11.51
C ALA A 149 -0.46 8.07 11.79
N LEU A 150 -1.07 6.87 11.75
CA LEU A 150 -2.50 6.72 12.00
C LEU A 150 -2.81 6.99 13.48
N GLY A 151 -3.77 7.88 13.72
CA GLY A 151 -4.37 8.08 15.02
C GLY A 151 -5.45 7.05 15.34
N ARG A 152 -6.05 7.19 16.53
CA ARG A 152 -7.11 6.30 17.01
C ARG A 152 -8.38 6.40 16.16
N GLU A 153 -8.75 7.62 15.75
CA GLU A 153 -9.96 7.85 14.95
C GLU A 153 -9.81 7.29 13.54
N GLU A 154 -8.65 7.47 12.90
CA GLU A 154 -8.37 6.88 11.59
C GLU A 154 -8.40 5.35 11.68
N LEU A 155 -7.84 4.76 12.73
CA LEU A 155 -7.87 3.31 12.93
C LEU A 155 -9.29 2.77 13.09
N LYS A 156 -10.16 3.48 13.81
CA LYS A 156 -11.57 3.11 13.92
C LYS A 156 -12.25 3.12 12.55
N GLN A 157 -11.94 4.10 11.69
CA GLN A 157 -12.44 4.12 10.31
C GLN A 157 -11.90 2.95 9.49
N ILE A 158 -10.63 2.59 9.68
CA ILE A 158 -10.02 1.42 9.01
C ILE A 158 -10.67 0.12 9.49
N VAL A 159 -10.99 -0.03 10.78
CA VAL A 159 -11.76 -1.18 11.30
C VAL A 159 -13.08 -1.31 10.56
N LYS A 160 -13.84 -0.22 10.44
CA LYS A 160 -15.11 -0.20 9.68
C LYS A 160 -14.92 -0.59 8.21
N LEU A 161 -13.88 -0.08 7.56
CA LEU A 161 -13.53 -0.45 6.19
C LEU A 161 -13.25 -1.95 6.05
N GLN A 162 -12.50 -2.53 6.99
CA GLN A 162 -12.20 -3.96 6.98
C GLN A 162 -13.43 -4.82 7.29
N LEU A 163 -14.28 -4.40 8.22
CA LEU A 163 -15.52 -5.09 8.55
C LEU A 163 -16.52 -5.10 7.38
N ARG A 164 -16.56 -4.05 6.56
CA ARG A 164 -17.32 -4.06 5.30
C ARG A 164 -16.90 -5.16 4.33
N HIS A 165 -15.65 -5.61 4.36
CA HIS A 165 -15.23 -6.77 3.57
C HIS A 165 -15.81 -8.07 4.15
N VAL A 166 -15.90 -8.18 5.48
CA VAL A 166 -16.53 -9.32 6.15
C VAL A 166 -18.03 -9.36 5.86
N GLU A 167 -18.71 -8.21 5.92
CA GLU A 167 -20.12 -8.06 5.54
C GLU A 167 -20.39 -8.57 4.12
N LYS A 168 -19.54 -8.20 3.15
CA LYS A 168 -19.66 -8.68 1.77
C LYS A 168 -19.54 -10.21 1.68
N LEU A 169 -18.58 -10.80 2.39
CA LEU A 169 -18.38 -12.26 2.41
C LEU A 169 -19.58 -12.99 3.05
N LEU A 170 -20.16 -12.42 4.11
CA LEU A 170 -21.36 -12.97 4.75
C LEU A 170 -22.60 -12.83 3.86
N ALA A 171 -22.72 -11.73 3.12
CA ALA A 171 -23.82 -11.51 2.20
C ALA A 171 -23.89 -12.58 1.08
N GLU A 172 -22.74 -13.10 0.63
CA GLU A 172 -22.70 -14.25 -0.30
C GLU A 172 -23.34 -15.52 0.27
N LYS A 173 -23.41 -15.62 1.61
CA LYS A 173 -24.08 -16.69 2.36
C LYS A 173 -25.48 -16.29 2.85
N GLN A 174 -26.01 -15.16 2.39
CA GLN A 174 -27.29 -14.59 2.84
C GLN A 174 -27.32 -14.28 4.35
N LEU A 175 -26.17 -13.98 4.94
CA LEU A 175 -26.03 -13.58 6.33
C LEU A 175 -25.77 -12.08 6.42
N SER A 176 -26.25 -11.45 7.49
CA SER A 176 -25.93 -10.05 7.81
C SER A 176 -25.03 -9.98 9.03
N LEU A 177 -24.19 -8.94 9.12
CA LEU A 177 -23.37 -8.65 10.28
C LEU A 177 -23.92 -7.41 10.99
N ASP A 178 -24.11 -7.51 12.30
CA ASP A 178 -24.40 -6.38 13.16
C ASP A 178 -23.34 -6.32 14.26
N ILE A 179 -22.41 -5.37 14.14
CA ILE A 179 -21.31 -5.20 15.10
C ILE A 179 -21.47 -3.91 15.88
N THR A 180 -21.45 -4.04 17.21
CA THR A 180 -21.59 -2.90 18.13
C THR A 180 -20.39 -1.94 18.07
N THR A 181 -20.62 -0.67 18.40
CA THR A 181 -19.55 0.35 18.42
C THR A 181 -18.45 0.00 19.42
N GLU A 182 -18.80 -0.65 20.53
CA GLU A 182 -17.87 -1.13 21.55
C GLU A 182 -16.97 -2.25 21.02
N ALA A 183 -17.49 -3.13 20.16
CA ALA A 183 -16.71 -4.18 19.51
C ALA A 183 -15.76 -3.60 18.46
N GLU A 184 -16.21 -2.61 17.67
CA GLU A 184 -15.33 -1.88 16.75
C GLU A 184 -14.19 -1.16 17.49
N GLN A 185 -14.53 -0.49 18.60
CA GLN A 185 -13.55 0.20 19.43
C GLN A 185 -12.53 -0.77 20.01
N TYR A 186 -12.98 -1.93 20.51
CA TYR A 186 -12.11 -2.99 20.99
C TYR A 186 -11.15 -3.48 19.90
N LEU A 187 -11.63 -3.67 18.67
CA LEU A 187 -10.78 -4.04 17.53
C LEU A 187 -9.76 -2.95 17.17
N ALA A 188 -10.16 -1.67 17.23
CA ALA A 188 -9.25 -0.56 16.99
C ALA A 188 -8.15 -0.47 18.06
N ASP A 189 -8.51 -0.60 19.33
CA ASP A 189 -7.58 -0.52 20.45
C ASP A 189 -6.60 -1.71 20.47
N GLN A 190 -7.07 -2.93 20.17
CA GLN A 190 -6.21 -4.11 20.07
C GLN A 190 -5.39 -4.14 18.77
N GLY A 191 -5.87 -3.49 17.72
CA GLY A 191 -5.21 -3.40 16.41
C GLY A 191 -4.23 -2.25 16.31
N TYR A 192 -4.18 -1.36 17.31
CA TYR A 192 -3.30 -0.21 17.34
C TYR A 192 -1.88 -0.63 17.72
N ASP A 193 -0.97 -0.50 16.77
CA ASP A 193 0.45 -0.54 17.03
C ASP A 193 1.08 0.73 16.44
N PRO A 194 1.65 1.63 17.26
CA PRO A 194 2.30 2.83 16.75
C PRO A 194 3.39 2.52 15.72
N ALA A 195 4.16 1.44 15.91
CA ALA A 195 5.29 1.07 15.05
C ALA A 195 4.87 0.36 13.76
N PHE A 196 3.75 -0.37 13.77
CA PHE A 196 3.28 -1.16 12.62
C PHE A 196 2.02 -0.58 11.95
N GLY A 197 1.49 0.54 12.44
CA GLY A 197 0.27 1.16 11.96
C GLY A 197 -0.92 0.20 11.99
N ALA A 198 -1.76 0.22 10.94
CA ALA A 198 -2.91 -0.68 10.82
C ALA A 198 -2.57 -2.09 10.32
N ARG A 199 -1.29 -2.43 10.06
CA ARG A 199 -0.91 -3.75 9.50
C ARG A 199 -1.39 -4.93 10.36
N PRO A 200 -1.31 -4.89 11.71
CA PRO A 200 -1.83 -5.98 12.55
C PRO A 200 -3.35 -6.13 12.48
N LEU A 201 -4.08 -5.07 12.11
CA LEU A 201 -5.53 -5.03 12.20
C LEU A 201 -6.23 -6.05 11.30
N LYS A 202 -5.74 -6.24 10.06
CA LYS A 202 -6.28 -7.27 9.16
C LYS A 202 -6.17 -8.66 9.78
N ARG A 203 -5.00 -8.95 10.40
CA ARG A 203 -4.76 -10.23 11.09
C ARG A 203 -5.63 -10.38 12.34
N LEU A 204 -5.84 -9.28 13.09
CA LEU A 204 -6.71 -9.27 14.25
C LEU A 204 -8.16 -9.59 13.85
N ILE A 205 -8.71 -8.90 12.83
CA ILE A 205 -10.07 -9.13 12.33
C ILE A 205 -10.20 -10.56 11.79
N GLN A 206 -9.21 -11.06 11.06
CA GLN A 206 -9.20 -12.46 10.64
C GLN A 206 -9.32 -13.41 11.84
N LYS A 207 -8.51 -13.21 12.89
CA LYS A 207 -8.47 -14.10 14.05
C LYS A 207 -9.70 -13.99 14.95
N GLN A 208 -10.18 -12.78 15.20
CA GLN A 208 -11.23 -12.48 16.18
C GLN A 208 -12.63 -12.45 15.58
N VAL A 209 -12.76 -12.24 14.27
CA VAL A 209 -14.06 -12.11 13.58
C VAL A 209 -14.26 -13.22 12.57
N ILE A 210 -13.41 -13.28 11.54
CA ILE A 210 -13.63 -14.19 10.40
C ILE A 210 -13.51 -15.65 10.83
N ASN A 211 -12.49 -16.01 11.62
CA ASN A 211 -12.27 -17.39 12.05
C ASN A 211 -13.42 -17.91 12.93
N PRO A 212 -13.87 -17.21 13.99
CA PRO A 212 -15.04 -17.64 14.78
C PRO A 212 -16.32 -17.75 13.96
N LEU A 213 -16.62 -16.76 13.10
CA LEU A 213 -17.78 -16.80 12.21
C LEU A 213 -17.76 -18.03 11.30
N SER A 214 -16.59 -18.32 10.70
CA SER A 214 -16.43 -19.49 9.83
C SER A 214 -16.75 -20.79 10.59
N LEU A 215 -16.27 -20.91 11.83
CA LEU A 215 -16.56 -22.08 12.67
C LEU A 215 -18.05 -22.18 13.00
N HIS A 216 -18.70 -21.10 13.41
CA HIS A 216 -20.12 -21.10 13.75
C HIS A 216 -21.03 -21.43 12.56
N ILE A 217 -20.68 -20.94 11.37
CA ILE A 217 -21.37 -21.29 10.12
C ILE A 217 -21.20 -22.79 9.81
N LEU A 218 -19.99 -23.34 9.96
CA LEU A 218 -19.73 -24.77 9.73
C LEU A 218 -20.45 -25.67 10.73
N GLU A 219 -20.60 -25.22 11.96
CA GLU A 219 -21.36 -25.91 13.02
C GLU A 219 -22.89 -25.79 12.82
N GLY A 220 -23.36 -25.02 11.84
CA GLY A 220 -24.78 -24.82 11.56
C GLY A 220 -25.49 -23.91 12.57
N ARG A 221 -24.76 -23.04 13.27
CA ARG A 221 -25.34 -22.07 14.22
C ARG A 221 -26.10 -20.94 13.54
N TYR A 222 -25.75 -20.64 12.29
CA TYR A 222 -26.35 -19.56 11.50
C TYR A 222 -26.89 -20.11 10.17
N HIS A 223 -28.07 -19.61 9.79
CA HIS A 223 -28.81 -19.99 8.58
C HIS A 223 -29.03 -18.76 7.69
N ALA A 224 -29.34 -19.00 6.43
CA ALA A 224 -29.65 -17.94 5.49
C ALA A 224 -30.78 -17.03 6.02
N GLY A 225 -30.53 -15.72 6.01
CA GLY A 225 -31.42 -14.68 6.56
C GLY A 225 -31.05 -14.22 7.97
N ASP A 226 -30.18 -14.95 8.68
CA ASP A 226 -29.79 -14.59 10.05
C ASP A 226 -28.91 -13.34 10.09
N ILE A 227 -29.02 -12.62 11.21
CA ILE A 227 -28.17 -11.49 11.56
C ILE A 227 -27.21 -11.97 12.66
N VAL A 228 -25.92 -11.92 12.38
CA VAL A 228 -24.89 -12.25 13.36
C VAL A 228 -24.59 -11.02 14.20
N HIS A 229 -24.96 -11.07 15.48
CA HIS A 229 -24.73 -9.97 16.41
C HIS A 229 -23.38 -10.13 17.10
N VAL A 230 -22.47 -9.18 16.86
CA VAL A 230 -21.12 -9.16 17.42
C VAL A 230 -20.99 -8.08 18.48
N VAL A 231 -20.74 -8.51 19.71
CA VAL A 231 -20.63 -7.63 20.88
C VAL A 231 -19.27 -7.76 21.55
N LYS A 232 -18.86 -6.70 22.24
CA LYS A 232 -17.64 -6.74 23.06
C LYS A 232 -17.90 -7.56 24.33
N GLY A 233 -17.15 -8.65 24.50
CA GLY A 233 -17.04 -9.40 25.74
C GLY A 233 -16.00 -8.78 26.69
N GLU A 234 -15.58 -9.53 27.71
CA GLU A 234 -14.61 -9.03 28.70
C GLU A 234 -13.21 -8.83 28.09
N ASN A 235 -12.75 -9.81 27.31
CA ASN A 235 -11.45 -9.79 26.60
C ASN A 235 -11.52 -10.42 25.20
N SER A 236 -12.73 -10.50 24.63
CA SER A 236 -13.02 -11.16 23.36
C SER A 236 -14.18 -10.47 22.64
N LEU A 237 -14.48 -10.94 21.43
CA LEU A 237 -15.75 -10.69 20.78
C LEU A 237 -16.67 -11.90 20.99
N ASP A 238 -17.93 -11.62 21.33
CA ASP A 238 -18.96 -12.63 21.49
C ASP A 238 -19.92 -12.56 20.32
N PHE A 239 -20.30 -13.74 19.80
CA PHE A 239 -21.19 -13.93 18.66
C PHE A 239 -22.52 -14.47 19.18
N LYS A 240 -23.58 -13.69 19.00
CA LYS A 240 -24.95 -14.02 19.43
C LYS A 240 -25.84 -14.34 18.25
#